data_AF-A0A5S3WK57-F1
#
_entry.id   AF-A0A5S3WK57-F1
#
_cell.length_a   1.000
_cell.length_b   1.000
_cell.length_c   1.000
_cell.angle_alpha   90.00
_cell.angle_beta   90.00
_cell.angle_gamma   90.00
#
_symmetry.space_group_name_H-M   'P 1'
#
loop_
_entity.id
_entity.type
_entity.pdbx_description
1 polymer ?
#
loop_
_entity_poly.entity_id
_entity_poly.type
_entity_poly.pdbx_seq_one_letter_code
_entity_poly.pdbx_strand_id
1 'polypeptide(L)'
;FSLADLQAAENGTTVWDGVRNYQARNFIRDGMQVGDKVFIYHSSCKVPAIVGIGEVTRGPYADPTQFDASSDYYDPKATPESPRWFSVDVQYRQSFQQPITLK
;
A
#
# COMPACT_ATOMS: atom_id res chain seq x y z
N PHE A 1 7.67 -6.86 -2.26
CA PHE A 1 7.62 -5.45 -2.63
C PHE A 1 8.41 -4.62 -1.61
N SER A 2 9.55 -4.08 -2.02
CA SER A 2 10.50 -3.30 -1.22
C SER A 2 10.39 -1.79 -1.54
N LEU A 3 11.17 -0.94 -0.85
CA LEU A 3 11.23 0.49 -1.16
C LEU A 3 11.97 0.73 -2.49
N ALA A 4 12.94 -0.12 -2.80
CA ALA A 4 13.63 -0.08 -4.09
C ALA A 4 12.68 -0.44 -5.24
N ASP A 5 11.78 -1.41 -5.02
CA ASP A 5 10.74 -1.77 -5.99
C ASP A 5 9.80 -0.57 -6.24
N LEU A 6 9.40 0.13 -5.17
CA LEU A 6 8.59 1.35 -5.28
C LEU A 6 9.33 2.45 -6.05
N GLN A 7 10.61 2.68 -5.75
CA GLN A 7 11.42 3.69 -6.42
C GLN A 7 11.60 3.36 -7.93
N ALA A 8 11.71 2.08 -8.27
CA ALA A 8 11.89 1.59 -9.64
C ALA A 8 10.57 1.45 -10.42
N ALA A 9 9.42 1.54 -9.75
CA ALA A 9 8.12 1.51 -10.41
C ALA A 9 7.95 2.70 -11.37
N GLU A 10 6.99 2.59 -12.29
CA GLU A 10 6.69 3.68 -13.22
C GLU A 10 6.32 4.96 -12.46
N ASN A 11 7.03 6.05 -12.75
CA ASN A 11 6.93 7.32 -12.03
C ASN A 11 7.11 7.20 -10.49
N GLY A 12 7.82 6.16 -10.04
CA GLY A 12 8.00 5.82 -8.64
C GLY A 12 6.69 5.55 -7.90
N THR A 13 5.62 5.14 -8.60
CA THR A 13 4.27 5.03 -8.04
C THR A 13 3.76 3.59 -8.16
N THR A 14 3.07 3.12 -7.14
CA THR A 14 2.45 1.80 -7.13
C THR A 14 1.07 1.84 -6.47
N VAL A 15 0.23 0.85 -6.78
CA VAL A 15 -1.01 0.63 -6.06
C VAL A 15 -0.68 -0.08 -4.74
N TRP A 16 -1.15 0.46 -3.63
CA TRP A 16 -1.08 -0.20 -2.33
C TRP A 16 -2.27 -1.16 -2.17
N ASP A 17 -2.16 -2.33 -2.81
CA ASP A 17 -3.17 -3.38 -2.84
C ASP A 17 -2.95 -4.47 -1.78
N GLY A 18 -3.82 -5.49 -1.79
CA GLY A 18 -3.65 -6.70 -0.98
C GLY A 18 -4.03 -6.55 0.49
N VAL A 19 -4.54 -5.39 0.91
CA VAL A 19 -5.00 -5.18 2.29
C VAL A 19 -6.31 -5.95 2.51
N ARG A 20 -6.26 -6.99 3.36
CA ARG A 20 -7.40 -7.87 3.70
C ARG A 20 -7.76 -7.86 5.19
N ASN A 21 -7.37 -6.79 5.90
CA ASN A 21 -7.76 -6.53 7.28
C ASN A 21 -8.75 -5.36 7.34
N TYR A 22 -9.87 -5.53 8.04
CA TYR A 22 -10.94 -4.52 8.10
C TYR A 22 -10.52 -3.21 8.74
N GLN A 23 -9.70 -3.23 9.79
CA GLN A 23 -9.22 -2.03 10.44
C GLN A 23 -8.23 -1.27 9.54
N ALA A 24 -7.26 -1.98 8.96
CA ALA A 24 -6.32 -1.41 8.01
C ALA A 24 -7.04 -0.80 6.79
N ARG A 25 -8.05 -1.51 6.26
CA ARG A 25 -8.92 -0.99 5.20
C ARG A 25 -9.60 0.31 5.63
N ASN A 26 -10.14 0.39 6.84
CA ASN A 26 -10.81 1.62 7.30
C ASN A 26 -9.81 2.78 7.40
N PHE A 27 -8.56 2.55 7.81
CA PHE A 27 -7.54 3.60 7.75
C PHE A 27 -7.27 4.09 6.33
N ILE A 28 -7.22 3.18 5.35
CA ILE A 28 -7.05 3.56 3.93
C ILE A 28 -8.29 4.31 3.41
N ARG A 29 -9.48 3.74 3.61
CA ARG A 29 -10.74 4.25 3.04
C ARG A 29 -11.20 5.56 3.69
N ASP A 30 -11.05 5.68 5.00
CA ASP A 30 -11.65 6.77 5.78
C ASP A 30 -10.61 7.77 6.28
N GLY A 31 -9.34 7.36 6.37
CA GLY A 31 -8.28 8.13 7.02
C GLY A 31 -7.23 8.73 6.09
N MET A 32 -6.88 8.06 4.99
CA MET A 32 -5.83 8.54 4.07
C MET A 32 -6.36 9.53 3.04
N GLN A 33 -5.57 10.56 2.76
CA GLN A 33 -5.87 11.60 1.78
C GLN A 33 -4.68 11.80 0.84
N VAL A 34 -4.95 12.32 -0.35
CA VAL A 34 -3.89 12.71 -1.29
C VAL A 34 -3.00 13.79 -0.64
N GLY A 35 -1.68 13.58 -0.71
CA GLY A 35 -0.67 14.41 -0.06
C GLY A 35 -0.21 13.90 1.31
N ASP A 36 -0.90 12.91 1.90
CA ASP A 36 -0.46 12.30 3.15
C ASP A 36 0.87 11.56 2.96
N LYS A 37 1.79 11.77 3.89
CA LYS A 37 3.06 11.05 3.95
C LYS A 37 2.91 9.78 4.77
N VAL A 38 3.47 8.71 4.25
CA VAL A 38 3.45 7.38 4.90
C VAL A 38 4.87 6.85 5.05
N PHE A 39 5.13 6.15 6.14
CA PHE A 39 6.37 5.39 6.29
C PHE A 39 6.28 4.09 5.51
N ILE A 40 7.33 3.79 4.73
CA ILE A 40 7.50 2.49 4.10
C ILE A 40 8.25 1.60 5.07
N TYR A 41 7.56 0.58 5.58
CA TYR A 41 8.08 -0.37 6.56
C TYR A 41 8.36 -1.73 5.89
N HIS A 42 9.60 -2.21 6.00
CA HIS A 42 9.93 -3.57 5.58
C HIS A 42 9.56 -4.53 6.70
N SER A 43 8.49 -5.30 6.47
CA SER A 43 8.05 -6.38 7.34
C SER A 43 8.58 -7.73 6.86
N SER A 44 8.47 -8.76 7.71
CA SER A 44 8.74 -10.16 7.35
C SER A 44 10.10 -10.42 6.69
N CYS A 45 11.12 -9.64 7.07
CA CYS A 45 12.50 -9.77 6.61
C CYS A 45 13.44 -9.95 7.80
N LYS A 46 14.74 -10.18 7.53
CA LYS A 46 15.75 -10.41 8.58
C LYS A 46 15.88 -9.24 9.56
N VAL A 47 15.72 -8.01 9.08
CA VAL A 47 15.84 -6.78 9.87
C VAL A 47 14.66 -5.86 9.59
N PRO A 48 13.56 -5.96 10.35
CA PRO A 48 12.40 -5.12 10.17
C PRO A 48 12.69 -3.67 10.54
N ALA A 49 12.33 -2.74 9.65
CA ALA A 49 12.66 -1.33 9.80
C ALA A 49 11.76 -0.42 8.96
N ILE A 50 11.64 0.84 9.40
CA ILE A 50 11.21 1.94 8.52
C ILE A 50 12.39 2.32 7.64
N VAL A 51 12.21 2.23 6.32
CA VAL A 51 13.30 2.41 5.34
C VAL A 51 13.19 3.71 4.55
N GLY A 52 12.04 4.38 4.61
CA GLY A 52 11.80 5.61 3.87
C GLY A 52 10.37 6.12 3.96
N ILE A 53 10.05 7.07 3.09
CA ILE A 53 8.77 7.78 3.02
C ILE A 53 8.18 7.61 1.62
N GLY A 54 6.88 7.33 1.58
CA GLY A 54 6.02 7.49 0.42
C GLY A 54 4.98 8.60 0.64
N GLU A 55 4.26 8.95 -0.41
CA GLU A 55 3.14 9.89 -0.36
C GLU A 55 1.94 9.33 -1.12
N VAL A 56 0.75 9.49 -0.55
CA VAL A 56 -0.49 9.10 -1.22
C VAL A 56 -0.78 10.07 -2.37
N THR A 57 -0.87 9.56 -3.58
CA THR A 57 -1.11 10.37 -4.79
C THR A 57 -2.48 10.15 -5.41
N ARG A 58 -3.17 9.06 -5.07
CA ARG A 58 -4.54 8.78 -5.53
C ARG A 58 -5.31 7.93 -4.53
N GLY A 59 -6.63 8.09 -4.54
CA GLY A 59 -7.58 7.25 -3.81
C GLY A 59 -8.12 7.92 -2.55
N PRO A 60 -8.81 7.14 -1.69
CA PRO A 60 -9.01 5.69 -1.80
C PRO A 60 -9.98 5.27 -2.91
N TYR A 61 -9.78 4.08 -3.49
CA TYR A 61 -10.68 3.46 -4.47
C TYR A 61 -10.72 1.94 -4.29
N ALA A 62 -11.67 1.25 -4.93
CA ALA A 62 -11.80 -0.20 -4.83
C ALA A 62 -10.51 -0.91 -5.29
N ASP A 63 -9.93 -1.77 -4.44
CA ASP A 63 -8.74 -2.55 -4.78
C ASP A 63 -9.04 -3.45 -6.00
N PRO A 64 -8.35 -3.27 -7.14
CA PRO A 64 -8.66 -4.02 -8.35
C PRO A 64 -8.39 -5.52 -8.21
N THR A 65 -7.45 -5.92 -7.34
CA THR A 65 -7.06 -7.32 -7.14
C THR A 65 -8.19 -8.16 -6.53
N GLN A 66 -9.15 -7.52 -5.84
CA GLN A 66 -10.27 -8.25 -5.23
C GLN A 66 -11.23 -8.86 -6.27
N PHE A 67 -11.21 -8.38 -7.52
CA PHE A 67 -12.08 -8.84 -8.61
C PHE A 67 -11.40 -9.80 -9.58
N ASP A 68 -10.07 -9.94 -9.50
CA ASP A 68 -9.29 -10.80 -10.38
C ASP A 68 -9.13 -12.20 -9.77
N ALA A 69 -9.80 -13.19 -10.34
CA ALA A 69 -9.76 -14.58 -9.87
C ALA A 69 -8.37 -15.24 -9.94
N SER A 70 -7.42 -14.65 -10.66
CA SER A 70 -6.03 -15.11 -10.72
C SER A 70 -5.13 -14.48 -9.64
N SER A 71 -5.61 -13.44 -8.96
CA SER A 71 -4.89 -12.77 -7.88
C SER A 71 -4.92 -13.58 -6.59
N ASP A 72 -3.80 -13.62 -5.87
CA ASP A 72 -3.72 -14.13 -4.49
C ASP A 72 -4.68 -13.40 -3.53
N TYR A 73 -5.13 -12.20 -3.91
CA TYR A 73 -5.99 -11.35 -3.10
C TYR A 73 -7.44 -11.30 -3.59
N TYR A 74 -7.84 -12.21 -4.50
CA TYR A 74 -9.22 -12.36 -4.96
C TYR A 74 -10.20 -12.53 -3.79
N ASP A 75 -11.36 -11.87 -3.86
CA ASP A 75 -12.45 -12.07 -2.90
C ASP A 75 -13.76 -12.36 -3.67
N PRO A 76 -14.26 -13.61 -3.69
CA PRO A 76 -15.46 -13.98 -4.45
C PRO A 76 -16.75 -13.31 -3.94
N LYS A 77 -16.71 -12.64 -2.78
CA LYS A 77 -17.84 -11.89 -2.23
C LYS A 77 -17.76 -10.40 -2.54
N ALA A 78 -16.67 -9.91 -3.13
CA ALA A 78 -16.55 -8.53 -3.56
C ALA A 78 -17.09 -8.39 -4.99
N THR A 79 -17.95 -7.40 -5.22
CA THR A 79 -18.42 -7.05 -6.56
C THR A 79 -18.09 -5.58 -6.86
N PRO A 80 -18.06 -5.16 -8.13
CA PRO A 80 -17.83 -3.75 -8.48
C PRO A 80 -18.82 -2.78 -7.84
N GLU A 81 -20.06 -3.22 -7.61
CA GLU A 81 -21.13 -2.44 -6.96
C GLU A 81 -20.99 -2.40 -5.43
N SER A 82 -20.32 -3.39 -4.85
CA SER A 82 -20.11 -3.52 -3.40
C SER A 82 -18.67 -3.97 -3.11
N PRO A 83 -17.66 -3.12 -3.37
CA PRO A 83 -16.27 -3.43 -3.08
C PRO A 83 -16.06 -3.58 -1.58
N ARG A 84 -15.30 -4.61 -1.19
CA ARG A 84 -14.99 -4.89 0.22
C ARG A 84 -13.64 -4.34 0.64
N TRP A 85 -12.73 -4.15 -0.31
CA TRP A 85 -11.34 -3.75 -0.12
C TRP A 85 -10.99 -2.49 -0.90
N PHE A 86 -10.08 -1.69 -0.34
CA PHE A 86 -9.73 -0.38 -0.86
C PHE A 86 -8.22 -0.20 -0.88
N SER A 87 -7.75 0.53 -1.87
CA SER A 87 -6.36 0.84 -2.14
C SER A 87 -6.17 2.32 -2.40
N VAL A 88 -4.92 2.74 -2.33
CA VAL A 88 -4.43 4.07 -2.71
C VAL A 88 -3.22 3.91 -3.61
N ASP A 89 -2.93 4.91 -4.44
CA ASP A 89 -1.62 5.00 -5.10
C ASP A 89 -0.64 5.65 -4.13
N VAL A 90 0.55 5.05 -3.99
CA VAL A 90 1.65 5.58 -3.18
C VAL A 90 2.83 5.85 -4.09
N GLN A 91 3.38 7.05 -4.01
CA GLN A 91 4.58 7.48 -4.73
C GLN A 91 5.78 7.56 -3.80
N TYR A 92 6.94 7.08 -4.26
CA TYR A 92 8.22 7.25 -3.61
C TYR A 92 8.54 8.73 -3.34
N ARG A 93 9.01 9.04 -2.14
CA ARG A 93 9.53 10.37 -1.79
C ARG A 93 10.98 10.36 -1.35
N GLN A 94 11.32 9.49 -0.40
CA GLN A 94 12.64 9.54 0.22
C GLN A 94 13.07 8.19 0.79
N SER A 95 14.35 7.85 0.60
CA SER A 95 15.04 6.77 1.32
C SER A 95 15.75 7.30 2.57
N PHE A 96 15.76 6.52 3.64
CA PHE A 96 16.55 6.82 4.83
C PHE A 96 17.96 6.25 4.67
N GLN A 97 18.99 7.08 4.92
CA GLN A 97 20.38 6.62 4.90
C GLN A 97 20.64 5.55 5.96
N GLN A 98 19.96 5.65 7.10
CA GLN A 98 19.96 4.65 8.16
C GLN A 98 18.50 4.24 8.42
N PRO A 99 18.12 2.98 8.11
CA PRO A 99 16.81 2.47 8.46
C PRO A 99 16.56 2.55 9.97
N ILE A 100 15.34 2.89 10.36
CA ILE A 100 14.94 2.94 11.77
C ILE A 100 14.44 1.54 12.14
N THR A 101 15.27 0.77 12.84
CA THR A 101 14.99 -0.61 13.20
C THR A 101 13.91 -0.72 14.27
N LEU A 102 13.17 -1.83 14.28
CA LEU A 102 12.13 -2.10 15.28
C LEU A 102 12.67 -2.29 16.72
N LYS A 103 13.95 -2.65 16.86
CA LYS A 103 14.63 -2.92 18.13
C LYS A 103 15.69 -1.86 18.40
#